data_AF-A0A6I4JXA2-F1
#
_entry.id   AF-A0A6I4JXA2-F1
#
_cell.length_a   1.000
_cell.length_b   1.000
_cell.length_c   1.000
_cell.angle_alpha   90.00
_cell.angle_beta   90.00
_cell.angle_gamma   90.00
#
_symmetry.space_group_name_H-M   'P 1'
#
loop_
_entity.id
_entity.type
_entity.pdbx_description
1 polymer ?
#
loop_
_entity_poly.entity_id
_entity_poly.type
_entity_poly.pdbx_seq_one_letter_code
_entity_poly.pdbx_strand_id
1 'polypeptide(L)'
;MKQAQMSLGAFLMSSGHHLAAWRHPRAWSGGGLDFQHFKKLTVSAERGKFDAIFFADNLALMGSPELGQYTTAGDVFDPLVLLSGLAAVTERIGLVSTVSTSYNEPYLLARKFASLDHLSGGRSGWNLVTSATDLEALNFGREQHFEHGDRYARAEEFIDVVTGLWDSYEDEAFVRDKASGVFFQPDKLHVLNHKGEHYRVRGPLNIPRTPQGYPVLIQAGSSEPGKALAARTAEVVFTAQQTLGNAQAFYADVKGRLAGYGRRPDQLKIMPGISPVIGRTQAEAEDKYQQLQDLVEPRVGLGLLAGMAGGFDLSGYDLDGPLPELPLSNSMQSRQALFIDLARRENLSIRQLYLKIAGARGHHTVIGTPKTIADTLEQWFVEQAADGFNIMPPFLPEGLDDFVEGVVPLLQQRGLFRQEYSGTTLREHLGLERPGNRYTR
;
A
#
# COMPACT_ATOMS: atom_id res chain seq x y z
N MET A 1 6.19 31.64 -0.90
CA MET A 1 6.52 30.22 -0.65
C MET A 1 5.58 29.39 -1.52
N LYS A 2 6.05 28.33 -2.20
CA LYS A 2 5.14 27.42 -2.93
C LYS A 2 4.21 26.75 -1.91
N GLN A 3 2.92 26.74 -2.18
CA GLN A 3 1.93 26.02 -1.37
C GLN A 3 2.25 24.52 -1.38
N ALA A 4 2.15 23.86 -0.23
CA ALA A 4 2.35 22.42 -0.14
C ALA A 4 1.28 21.69 -0.97
N GLN A 5 1.68 20.66 -1.70
CA GLN A 5 0.78 19.86 -2.53
C GLN A 5 0.68 18.45 -1.95
N MET A 6 -0.51 17.84 -2.04
CA MET A 6 -0.76 16.49 -1.57
C MET A 6 -0.17 15.45 -2.53
N SER A 7 0.20 14.29 -2.00
CA SER A 7 0.53 13.10 -2.80
C SER A 7 -0.71 12.22 -2.99
N LEU A 8 -0.86 11.59 -4.16
CA LEU A 8 -1.96 10.67 -4.44
C LEU A 8 -1.41 9.32 -4.92
N GLY A 9 -1.75 8.26 -4.20
CA GLY A 9 -1.55 6.88 -4.63
C GLY A 9 -2.88 6.27 -5.10
N ALA A 10 -2.85 5.45 -6.14
CA ALA A 10 -4.00 4.66 -6.58
C ALA A 10 -3.81 3.23 -6.08
N PHE A 11 -4.55 2.87 -5.03
CA PHE A 11 -4.60 1.49 -4.57
C PHE A 11 -5.58 0.75 -5.49
N LEU A 12 -5.05 -0.21 -6.26
CA LEU A 12 -5.80 -0.95 -7.27
C LEU A 12 -5.94 -2.41 -6.86
N MET A 13 -7.10 -3.00 -7.14
CA MET A 13 -7.41 -4.41 -6.88
C MET A 13 -8.43 -4.91 -7.90
N SER A 14 -8.22 -6.10 -8.47
CA SER A 14 -9.08 -6.80 -9.44
C SER A 14 -10.25 -5.96 -9.99
N SER A 15 -11.43 -6.04 -9.37
CA SER A 15 -12.64 -5.30 -9.76
C SER A 15 -12.95 -4.09 -8.88
N GLY A 16 -12.16 -3.81 -7.84
CA GLY A 16 -12.37 -2.74 -6.87
C GLY A 16 -12.08 -3.13 -5.43
N HIS A 17 -12.13 -2.14 -4.53
CA HIS A 17 -11.88 -2.33 -3.11
C HIS A 17 -13.08 -2.86 -2.32
N HIS A 18 -14.30 -2.57 -2.78
CA HIS A 18 -15.52 -3.06 -2.16
C HIS A 18 -15.58 -4.60 -2.29
N LEU A 19 -15.95 -5.29 -1.21
CA LEU A 19 -15.97 -6.76 -1.16
C LEU A 19 -16.76 -7.41 -2.31
N ALA A 20 -17.88 -6.77 -2.67
CA ALA A 20 -18.78 -7.20 -3.75
C ALA A 20 -18.53 -6.53 -5.11
N ALA A 21 -17.43 -5.79 -5.29
CA ALA A 21 -17.19 -4.97 -6.48
C ALA A 21 -17.33 -5.75 -7.78
N TRP A 22 -16.84 -6.99 -7.83
CA TRP A 22 -16.89 -7.86 -9.02
C TRP A 22 -18.31 -8.17 -9.52
N ARG A 23 -19.32 -8.03 -8.64
CA ARG A 23 -20.75 -8.23 -8.99
C ARG A 23 -21.42 -6.97 -9.51
N HIS A 24 -20.78 -5.81 -9.35
CA HIS A 24 -21.36 -4.54 -9.77
C HIS A 24 -21.44 -4.49 -11.31
N PRO A 25 -22.58 -4.09 -11.91
CA PRO A 25 -22.77 -4.16 -13.37
C PRO A 25 -21.75 -3.36 -14.19
N ARG A 26 -21.16 -2.33 -13.59
CA ARG A 26 -20.15 -1.46 -14.22
C ARG A 26 -18.71 -1.85 -13.87
N ALA A 27 -18.51 -2.87 -13.05
CA ALA A 27 -17.19 -3.38 -12.73
C ALA A 27 -16.76 -4.47 -13.72
N TRP A 28 -15.45 -4.58 -13.93
CA TRP A 28 -14.90 -5.66 -14.72
C TRP A 28 -14.70 -6.92 -13.87
N SER A 29 -15.55 -7.94 -14.07
CA SER A 29 -15.54 -9.17 -13.28
C SER A 29 -14.33 -10.07 -13.58
N GLY A 30 -13.74 -9.99 -14.77
CA GLY A 30 -12.51 -10.69 -15.15
C GLY A 30 -11.21 -9.93 -14.81
N GLY A 31 -11.27 -8.92 -13.94
CA GLY A 31 -10.16 -8.00 -13.71
C GLY A 31 -8.97 -8.58 -12.95
N GLY A 32 -9.08 -9.76 -12.35
CA GLY A 32 -8.03 -10.34 -11.51
C GLY A 32 -6.77 -10.77 -12.28
N LEU A 33 -6.96 -11.37 -13.46
CA LEU A 33 -5.90 -11.84 -14.36
C LEU A 33 -5.95 -11.20 -15.76
N ASP A 34 -6.39 -9.94 -15.84
CA ASP A 34 -6.42 -9.17 -17.09
C ASP A 34 -5.38 -8.04 -17.10
N PHE A 35 -4.30 -8.22 -17.86
CA PHE A 35 -3.27 -7.19 -18.02
C PHE A 35 -3.80 -5.90 -18.69
N GLN A 36 -4.71 -6.01 -19.66
CA GLN A 36 -5.23 -4.83 -20.35
C GLN A 36 -6.09 -3.98 -19.41
N HIS A 37 -6.79 -4.62 -18.48
CA HIS A 37 -7.49 -3.93 -17.39
C HIS A 37 -6.52 -3.11 -16.53
N PHE A 38 -5.50 -3.74 -15.96
CA PHE A 38 -4.52 -3.02 -15.13
C PHE A 38 -3.74 -1.96 -15.91
N LYS A 39 -3.42 -2.20 -17.19
CA LYS A 39 -2.83 -1.19 -18.07
C LYS A 39 -3.72 0.04 -18.18
N LYS A 40 -5.02 -0.12 -18.46
CA LYS A 40 -5.96 1.01 -18.57
C LYS A 40 -6.05 1.80 -17.26
N LEU A 41 -6.15 1.10 -16.12
CA LEU A 41 -6.18 1.73 -14.81
C LEU A 41 -4.91 2.54 -14.53
N THR A 42 -3.75 1.97 -14.83
CA THR A 42 -2.46 2.62 -14.58
C THR A 42 -2.28 3.84 -15.47
N VAL A 43 -2.66 3.76 -16.75
CA VAL A 43 -2.65 4.91 -17.67
C VAL A 43 -3.64 5.99 -17.22
N SER A 44 -4.80 5.62 -16.69
CA SER A 44 -5.77 6.58 -16.14
C SER A 44 -5.22 7.30 -14.90
N ALA A 45 -4.63 6.56 -13.96
CA ALA A 45 -3.97 7.15 -12.80
C ALA A 45 -2.79 8.06 -13.22
N GLU A 46 -2.00 7.66 -14.21
CA GLU A 46 -0.90 8.47 -14.73
C GLU A 46 -1.38 9.77 -15.39
N ARG A 47 -2.48 9.71 -16.16
CA ARG A 47 -3.17 10.88 -16.72
C ARG A 47 -3.65 11.82 -15.60
N GLY A 48 -4.18 11.25 -14.52
CA GLY A 48 -4.56 11.95 -13.30
C GLY A 48 -3.39 12.44 -12.44
N LYS A 49 -2.13 12.30 -12.91
CA LYS A 49 -0.89 12.75 -12.26
C LYS A 49 -0.61 12.12 -10.89
N PHE A 50 -1.18 10.94 -10.62
CA PHE A 50 -0.93 10.20 -9.38
C PHE A 50 0.56 9.90 -9.19
N ASP A 51 1.04 9.97 -7.96
CA ASP A 51 2.42 9.65 -7.60
C ASP A 51 2.73 8.17 -7.89
N ALA A 52 1.81 7.25 -7.59
CA ALA A 52 2.01 5.82 -7.78
C ALA A 52 0.70 5.04 -7.93
N ILE A 53 0.79 3.87 -8.57
CA ILE A 53 -0.14 2.76 -8.34
C ILE A 53 0.42 1.82 -7.27
N PHE A 54 -0.46 1.20 -6.51
CA PHE A 54 -0.13 0.28 -5.43
C PHE A 54 -0.94 -1.01 -5.55
N PHE A 55 -0.24 -2.13 -5.44
CA PHE A 55 -0.84 -3.46 -5.31
C PHE A 55 -0.52 -4.08 -3.96
N ALA A 56 -1.56 -4.46 -3.23
CA ALA A 56 -1.45 -5.35 -2.08
C ALA A 56 -1.25 -6.80 -2.55
N ASP A 57 -0.71 -7.63 -1.67
CA ASP A 57 -0.48 -9.04 -1.95
C ASP A 57 -0.78 -9.89 -0.72
N ASN A 58 -1.19 -11.14 -0.96
CA ASN A 58 -1.32 -12.18 0.05
C ASN A 58 -0.74 -13.47 -0.52
N LEU A 59 0.07 -14.18 0.26
CA LEU A 59 0.78 -15.37 -0.20
C LEU A 59 -0.02 -16.68 0.02
N ALA A 60 -1.33 -16.55 0.18
CA ALA A 60 -2.26 -17.67 0.28
C ALA A 60 -3.67 -17.21 -0.10
N LEU A 61 -4.52 -18.17 -0.48
CA LEU A 61 -5.96 -17.93 -0.58
C LEU A 61 -6.50 -17.64 0.83
N MET A 62 -6.95 -16.40 1.05
CA MET A 62 -7.49 -16.00 2.35
C MET A 62 -8.90 -16.57 2.55
N GLY A 63 -9.14 -17.16 3.73
CA GLY A 63 -10.42 -17.81 4.06
C GLY A 63 -10.51 -19.26 3.60
N SER A 64 -11.70 -19.87 3.71
CA SER A 64 -11.93 -21.25 3.25
C SER A 64 -12.21 -21.29 1.75
N PRO A 65 -11.98 -22.41 1.05
CA PRO A 65 -12.37 -22.57 -0.36
C PRO A 65 -13.85 -22.27 -0.61
N GLU A 66 -14.73 -22.63 0.32
CA GLU A 66 -16.17 -22.40 0.23
C GLU A 66 -16.53 -20.91 0.31
N LEU A 67 -15.78 -20.10 1.06
CA LEU A 67 -15.90 -18.65 1.02
C LEU A 67 -15.23 -18.07 -0.23
N GLY A 68 -14.09 -18.63 -0.62
CA GLY A 68 -13.29 -18.20 -1.76
C GLY A 68 -14.07 -18.11 -3.06
N GLN A 69 -15.03 -19.02 -3.29
CA GLN A 69 -15.89 -19.05 -4.50
C GLN A 69 -16.74 -17.77 -4.70
N TYR A 70 -16.91 -16.94 -3.67
CA TYR A 70 -17.69 -15.70 -3.72
C TYR A 70 -16.80 -14.44 -3.78
N THR A 71 -15.49 -14.62 -3.92
CA THR A 71 -14.49 -13.54 -3.86
C THR A 71 -13.55 -13.58 -5.06
N THR A 72 -12.77 -12.50 -5.24
CA THR A 72 -11.70 -12.43 -6.25
C THR A 72 -10.34 -12.90 -5.70
N ALA A 73 -10.26 -13.44 -4.48
CA ALA A 73 -8.99 -13.69 -3.79
C ALA A 73 -8.11 -14.76 -4.47
N GLY A 74 -8.71 -15.65 -5.27
CA GLY A 74 -7.99 -16.67 -6.04
C GLY A 74 -7.65 -16.26 -7.48
N ASP A 75 -8.03 -15.05 -7.91
CA ASP A 75 -7.85 -14.53 -9.26
C ASP A 75 -6.97 -13.27 -9.19
N VAL A 76 -5.66 -13.48 -9.03
CA VAL A 76 -4.68 -12.40 -8.81
C VAL A 76 -3.34 -12.71 -9.50
N PHE A 77 -2.71 -11.67 -10.04
CA PHE A 77 -1.30 -11.74 -10.45
C PHE A 77 -0.36 -11.70 -9.23
N ASP A 78 0.86 -12.23 -9.38
CA ASP A 78 1.99 -11.73 -8.61
C ASP A 78 2.20 -10.25 -8.98
N PRO A 79 2.10 -9.32 -8.01
CA PRO A 79 2.09 -7.89 -8.31
C PRO A 79 3.44 -7.40 -8.84
N LEU A 80 4.57 -8.00 -8.44
CA LEU A 80 5.88 -7.57 -8.93
C LEU A 80 6.09 -7.97 -10.39
N VAL A 81 5.57 -9.13 -10.79
CA VAL A 81 5.51 -9.57 -12.18
C VAL A 81 4.61 -8.64 -13.01
N LEU A 82 3.41 -8.33 -12.51
CA LEU A 82 2.49 -7.39 -13.16
C LEU A 82 3.13 -6.01 -13.37
N LEU A 83 3.76 -5.45 -12.34
CA LEU A 83 4.41 -4.15 -12.41
C LEU A 83 5.56 -4.11 -13.43
N SER A 84 6.25 -5.22 -13.66
CA SER A 84 7.29 -5.31 -14.70
C SER A 84 6.71 -5.09 -16.10
N GLY A 85 5.50 -5.60 -16.36
CA GLY A 85 4.76 -5.33 -17.60
C GLY A 85 4.23 -3.89 -17.67
N LEU A 86 3.74 -3.35 -16.55
CA LEU A 86 3.20 -1.98 -16.47
C LEU A 86 4.30 -0.91 -16.62
N ALA A 87 5.52 -1.20 -16.19
CA ALA A 87 6.69 -0.34 -16.37
C ALA A 87 6.94 0.00 -17.85
N ALA A 88 6.70 -0.95 -18.75
CA ALA A 88 6.94 -0.79 -20.19
C ALA A 88 5.86 0.01 -20.93
N VAL A 89 4.72 0.29 -20.29
CA VAL A 89 3.56 0.96 -20.90
C VAL A 89 3.17 2.26 -20.19
N THR A 90 4.04 2.76 -19.33
CA THR A 90 3.89 4.01 -18.55
C THR A 90 5.22 4.73 -18.45
N GLU A 91 5.21 6.04 -18.20
CA GLU A 91 6.43 6.86 -18.27
C GLU A 91 6.83 7.52 -16.94
N ARG A 92 5.87 7.79 -16.06
CA ARG A 92 6.03 8.66 -14.89
C ARG A 92 5.51 8.03 -13.61
N ILE A 93 4.37 7.34 -13.64
CA ILE A 93 3.71 6.88 -12.41
C ILE A 93 4.56 5.84 -11.65
N GLY A 94 4.61 5.97 -10.33
CA GLY A 94 5.23 4.99 -9.44
C GLY A 94 4.59 3.60 -9.51
N LEU A 95 5.39 2.58 -9.25
CA LEU A 95 5.06 1.16 -9.36
C LEU A 95 5.35 0.48 -8.02
N VAL A 96 4.32 0.41 -7.16
CA VAL A 96 4.48 -0.08 -5.78
C VAL A 96 3.89 -1.47 -5.60
N SER A 97 4.74 -2.41 -5.16
CA SER A 97 4.32 -3.77 -4.81
C SER A 97 4.43 -4.01 -3.31
N THR A 98 3.44 -4.69 -2.75
CA THR A 98 3.59 -5.38 -1.47
C THR A 98 4.42 -6.64 -1.65
N VAL A 99 5.47 -6.83 -0.84
CA VAL A 99 6.22 -8.08 -0.78
C VAL A 99 6.66 -8.35 0.66
N SER A 100 6.45 -9.58 1.12
CA SER A 100 6.74 -10.00 2.49
C SER A 100 8.23 -10.24 2.74
N THR A 101 8.70 -9.79 3.90
CA THR A 101 10.04 -10.09 4.45
C THR A 101 10.13 -11.47 5.10
N SER A 102 9.00 -12.07 5.46
CA SER A 102 8.96 -13.34 6.19
C SER A 102 9.26 -14.56 5.32
N TYR A 103 8.90 -14.48 4.04
CA TYR A 103 8.92 -15.61 3.12
C TYR A 103 9.74 -15.34 1.85
N ASN A 104 10.61 -14.34 1.88
CA ASN A 104 11.56 -14.06 0.81
C ASN A 104 12.99 -14.10 1.37
N GLU A 105 13.96 -14.28 0.46
CA GLU A 105 15.37 -14.08 0.75
C GLU A 105 15.78 -12.63 0.41
N PRO A 106 16.50 -11.92 1.28
CA PRO A 106 16.80 -10.49 1.08
C PRO A 106 17.63 -10.24 -0.18
N TYR A 107 18.56 -11.13 -0.52
CA TYR A 107 19.35 -11.00 -1.74
C TYR A 107 18.50 -11.10 -3.01
N LEU A 108 17.55 -12.04 -3.05
CA LEU A 108 16.66 -12.20 -4.19
C LEU A 108 15.70 -11.01 -4.30
N LEU A 109 15.16 -10.54 -3.18
CA LEU A 109 14.22 -9.42 -3.17
C LEU A 109 14.90 -8.11 -3.59
N ALA A 110 16.10 -7.83 -3.08
CA ALA A 110 16.92 -6.69 -3.48
C ALA A 110 17.14 -6.67 -5.00
N ARG A 111 17.46 -7.82 -5.61
CA ARG A 111 17.61 -7.94 -7.06
C ARG A 111 16.31 -7.65 -7.81
N LYS A 112 15.18 -8.24 -7.40
CA LYS A 112 13.91 -8.09 -8.10
C LYS A 112 13.46 -6.62 -8.13
N PHE A 113 13.51 -5.93 -6.99
CA PHE A 113 13.13 -4.52 -6.92
C PHE A 113 14.13 -3.60 -7.63
N ALA A 114 15.44 -3.84 -7.53
CA ALA A 114 16.41 -3.07 -8.31
C ALA A 114 16.21 -3.25 -9.82
N SER A 115 15.85 -4.45 -10.28
CA SER A 115 15.51 -4.70 -11.67
C SER A 115 14.27 -3.92 -12.10
N LEU A 116 13.19 -3.95 -11.31
CA LEU A 116 12.00 -3.15 -11.59
C LEU A 116 12.33 -1.65 -11.61
N ASP A 117 13.22 -1.20 -10.73
CA ASP A 117 13.62 0.19 -10.66
C ASP A 117 14.41 0.64 -11.89
N HIS A 118 15.33 -0.18 -12.39
CA HIS A 118 16.01 0.08 -13.66
C HIS A 118 15.05 -0.01 -14.85
N LEU A 119 14.17 -1.01 -14.90
CA LEU A 119 13.18 -1.17 -15.97
C LEU A 119 12.22 0.03 -16.07
N SER A 120 11.87 0.60 -14.91
CA SER A 120 10.93 1.72 -14.84
C SER A 120 11.59 3.09 -14.86
N GLY A 121 12.92 3.18 -14.82
CA GLY A 121 13.63 4.46 -14.77
C GLY A 121 13.57 5.15 -13.40
N GLY A 122 13.54 4.38 -12.31
CA GLY A 122 13.50 4.91 -10.94
C GLY A 122 12.09 5.13 -10.41
N ARG A 123 11.12 4.28 -10.79
CA ARG A 123 9.72 4.40 -10.34
C ARG A 123 9.27 3.27 -9.42
N SER A 124 10.17 2.39 -8.99
CA SER A 124 9.81 1.26 -8.13
C SER A 124 9.59 1.70 -6.68
N GLY A 125 8.60 1.10 -6.02
CA GLY A 125 8.45 1.18 -4.58
C GLY A 125 8.12 -0.18 -3.98
N TRP A 126 8.57 -0.40 -2.75
CA TRP A 126 8.35 -1.62 -1.99
C TRP A 126 7.51 -1.32 -0.76
N ASN A 127 6.30 -1.84 -0.73
CA ASN A 127 5.54 -1.96 0.51
C ASN A 127 6.01 -3.19 1.29
N LEU A 128 6.80 -2.93 2.32
CA LEU A 128 7.36 -3.93 3.20
C LEU A 128 6.30 -4.40 4.19
N VAL A 129 6.02 -5.70 4.16
CA VAL A 129 5.13 -6.35 5.13
C VAL A 129 5.83 -7.56 5.76
N THR A 130 5.31 -8.00 6.89
CA THR A 130 5.82 -9.16 7.63
C THR A 130 4.97 -10.42 7.42
N SER A 131 4.00 -10.39 6.50
CA SER A 131 2.87 -11.34 6.49
C SER A 131 2.07 -11.31 7.80
N ALA A 132 0.96 -12.05 7.86
CA ALA A 132 0.05 -11.99 9.01
C ALA A 132 -0.62 -13.30 9.41
N THR A 133 -0.63 -14.32 8.54
CA THR A 133 -1.47 -15.52 8.75
C THR A 133 -0.69 -16.83 8.67
N ASP A 134 -1.17 -17.85 9.40
CA ASP A 134 -0.67 -19.22 9.29
C ASP A 134 -0.95 -19.84 7.92
N LEU A 135 -2.02 -19.40 7.24
CA LEU A 135 -2.32 -19.84 5.86
C LEU A 135 -1.16 -19.56 4.90
N GLU A 136 -0.50 -18.41 5.06
CA GLU A 136 0.72 -18.12 4.30
C GLU A 136 1.86 -19.06 4.70
N ALA A 137 2.05 -19.34 6.00
CA ALA A 137 3.14 -20.18 6.50
C ALA A 137 3.15 -21.58 5.90
N LEU A 138 1.96 -22.18 5.73
CA LEU A 138 1.76 -23.51 5.17
C LEU A 138 2.29 -23.64 3.73
N ASN A 139 2.34 -22.53 2.97
CA ASN A 139 2.89 -22.51 1.61
C ASN A 139 4.41 -22.39 1.55
N PHE A 140 5.08 -22.11 2.68
CA PHE A 140 6.54 -21.92 2.77
C PHE A 140 7.21 -22.96 3.70
N GLY A 141 6.58 -24.13 3.84
CA GLY A 141 7.15 -25.25 4.61
C GLY A 141 7.19 -25.00 6.11
N ARG A 142 6.28 -24.18 6.64
CA ARG A 142 6.13 -23.91 8.08
C ARG A 142 4.73 -24.25 8.55
N GLU A 143 4.63 -24.80 9.75
CA GLU A 143 3.32 -25.10 10.37
C GLU A 143 2.64 -23.84 10.91
N GLN A 144 3.43 -22.86 11.37
CA GLN A 144 2.95 -21.63 11.98
C GLN A 144 3.72 -20.42 11.46
N HIS A 145 3.02 -19.28 11.41
CA HIS A 145 3.62 -18.00 11.15
C HIS A 145 4.56 -17.58 12.29
N PHE A 146 5.47 -16.65 11.99
CA PHE A 146 6.39 -16.12 12.99
C PHE A 146 5.63 -15.31 14.05
N GLU A 147 6.06 -15.46 15.31
CA GLU A 147 5.59 -14.65 16.42
C GLU A 147 5.80 -13.16 16.15
N HIS A 148 4.97 -12.32 16.81
CA HIS A 148 4.94 -10.89 16.50
C HIS A 148 6.30 -10.20 16.70
N GLY A 149 6.98 -10.43 17.82
CA GLY A 149 8.30 -9.86 18.06
C GLY A 149 9.32 -10.32 17.01
N ASP A 150 9.38 -11.63 16.78
CA ASP A 150 10.37 -12.24 15.89
C ASP A 150 10.24 -11.74 14.45
N ARG A 151 9.03 -11.61 13.91
CA ARG A 151 8.86 -11.14 12.54
C ARG A 151 9.26 -9.66 12.35
N TYR A 152 9.12 -8.82 13.38
CA TYR A 152 9.61 -7.43 13.31
C TYR A 152 11.13 -7.35 13.44
N ALA A 153 11.75 -8.12 14.34
CA ALA A 153 13.21 -8.20 14.44
C ALA A 153 13.84 -8.70 13.12
N ARG A 154 13.24 -9.73 12.51
CA ARG A 154 13.60 -10.20 11.17
C ARG A 154 13.41 -9.13 10.11
N ALA A 155 12.30 -8.40 10.11
CA ALA A 155 12.05 -7.35 9.13
C ALA A 155 13.05 -6.18 9.23
N GLU A 156 13.45 -5.82 10.45
CA GLU A 156 14.47 -4.81 10.71
C GLU A 156 15.84 -5.20 10.14
N GLU A 157 16.27 -6.43 10.39
CA GLU A 157 17.53 -6.92 9.81
C GLU A 157 17.43 -7.06 8.29
N PHE A 158 16.26 -7.50 7.78
CA PHE A 158 16.02 -7.68 6.35
C PHE A 158 16.20 -6.37 5.58
N ILE A 159 15.62 -5.27 6.06
CA ILE A 159 15.73 -3.98 5.38
C ILE A 159 17.16 -3.44 5.41
N ASP A 160 17.90 -3.68 6.48
CA ASP A 160 19.31 -3.29 6.57
C ASP A 160 20.17 -4.06 5.55
N VAL A 161 19.89 -5.35 5.35
CA VAL A 161 20.53 -6.17 4.32
C VAL A 161 20.18 -5.67 2.91
N VAL A 162 18.89 -5.46 2.62
CA VAL A 162 18.44 -5.05 1.28
C VAL A 162 18.98 -3.69 0.88
N THR A 163 18.88 -2.70 1.78
CA THR A 163 19.44 -1.36 1.52
C THR A 163 20.97 -1.41 1.42
N GLY A 164 21.63 -2.28 2.19
CA GLY A 164 23.08 -2.52 2.05
C GLY A 164 23.48 -3.13 0.72
N LEU A 165 22.65 -4.02 0.19
CA LEU A 165 22.86 -4.60 -1.12
C LEU A 165 22.66 -3.58 -2.25
N TRP A 166 21.67 -2.69 -2.16
CA TRP A 166 21.47 -1.62 -3.16
C TRP A 166 22.62 -0.61 -3.21
N ASP A 167 23.41 -0.51 -2.14
CA ASP A 167 24.63 0.30 -2.08
C ASP A 167 25.89 -0.42 -2.59
N SER A 168 25.79 -1.68 -3.05
CA SER A 168 26.97 -2.48 -3.46
C SER A 168 27.80 -1.84 -4.57
N TYR A 169 27.19 -1.04 -5.44
CA TYR A 169 27.90 -0.21 -6.42
C TYR A 169 27.66 1.26 -6.10
N GLU A 170 28.70 2.08 -6.17
CA GLU A 170 28.54 3.54 -6.17
C GLU A 170 27.91 4.04 -7.47
N ASP A 171 27.47 5.29 -7.45
CA ASP A 171 27.08 5.99 -8.68
C ASP A 171 28.25 6.05 -9.67
N GLU A 172 27.93 5.94 -10.95
CA GLU A 172 28.92 5.92 -12.04
C GLU A 172 29.99 4.83 -11.92
N ALA A 173 29.72 3.72 -11.20
CA ALA A 173 30.64 2.59 -11.15
C ALA A 173 30.83 1.91 -12.52
N PHE A 174 29.83 1.95 -13.40
CA PHE A 174 29.85 1.28 -14.70
C PHE A 174 30.21 2.25 -15.83
N VAL A 175 31.50 2.50 -16.03
CA VAL A 175 32.02 3.41 -17.08
C VAL A 175 31.82 2.91 -18.51
N ARG A 176 31.73 1.58 -18.71
CA ARG A 176 31.46 0.94 -20.03
C ARG A 176 32.34 1.47 -21.17
N ASP A 177 33.62 1.69 -20.89
CA ASP A 177 34.56 2.25 -21.86
C ASP A 177 34.97 1.18 -22.88
N LYS A 178 34.48 1.35 -24.12
CA LYS A 178 34.78 0.44 -25.23
C LYS A 178 36.22 0.53 -25.72
N ALA A 179 36.89 1.68 -25.55
CA ALA A 179 38.25 1.88 -26.04
C ALA A 179 39.27 1.19 -25.14
N SER A 180 39.14 1.34 -23.81
CA SER A 180 40.02 0.66 -22.85
C SER A 180 39.58 -0.77 -22.51
N GLY A 181 38.32 -1.14 -22.79
CA GLY A 181 37.73 -2.42 -22.40
C GLY A 181 37.31 -2.49 -20.93
N VAL A 182 37.41 -1.38 -20.18
CA VAL A 182 37.00 -1.32 -18.76
C VAL A 182 35.48 -1.15 -18.67
N PHE A 183 34.80 -2.16 -18.11
CA PHE A 183 33.34 -2.12 -17.98
C PHE A 183 32.88 -1.40 -16.69
N PHE A 184 33.58 -1.60 -15.57
CA PHE A 184 33.28 -0.98 -14.29
C PHE A 184 34.53 -0.71 -13.45
N GLN A 185 34.41 0.21 -12.50
CA GLN A 185 35.45 0.64 -11.55
C GLN A 185 35.40 -0.23 -10.29
N PRO A 186 36.44 -1.05 -10.00
CA PRO A 186 36.41 -2.01 -8.90
C PRO A 186 36.49 -1.36 -7.51
N ASP A 187 37.07 -0.16 -7.39
CA ASP A 187 37.12 0.65 -6.18
C ASP A 187 35.74 1.19 -5.76
N LYS A 188 34.78 1.23 -6.70
CA LYS A 188 33.38 1.59 -6.48
C LYS A 188 32.45 0.39 -6.25
N LEU A 189 33.02 -0.81 -6.09
CA LEU A 189 32.29 -2.04 -5.77
C LEU A 189 32.57 -2.45 -4.32
N HIS A 190 31.49 -2.58 -3.55
CA HIS A 190 31.52 -2.85 -2.12
C HIS A 190 30.79 -4.14 -1.78
N VAL A 191 31.42 -4.98 -0.98
CA VAL A 191 30.85 -6.25 -0.50
C VAL A 191 30.21 -6.03 0.86
N LEU A 192 28.90 -6.31 0.97
CA LEU A 192 28.14 -6.05 2.20
C LEU A 192 28.65 -6.83 3.42
N ASN A 193 28.98 -8.12 3.26
CA ASN A 193 29.46 -9.01 4.32
C ASN A 193 28.60 -9.05 5.60
N HIS A 194 27.28 -8.94 5.45
CA HIS A 194 26.35 -8.94 6.58
C HIS A 194 26.33 -10.28 7.31
N LYS A 195 26.42 -10.23 8.65
CA LYS A 195 26.34 -11.38 9.56
C LYS A 195 25.53 -10.95 10.79
N GLY A 196 24.21 -11.00 10.67
CA GLY A 196 23.30 -10.72 11.78
C GLY A 196 22.77 -11.99 12.43
N GLU A 197 21.74 -11.81 13.25
CA GLU A 197 21.08 -12.89 13.98
C GLU A 197 20.26 -13.77 13.04
N HIS A 198 19.56 -13.13 12.09
CA HIS A 198 18.62 -13.79 11.20
C HIS A 198 19.18 -14.08 9.81
N TYR A 199 20.12 -13.26 9.31
CA TYR A 199 20.64 -13.36 7.95
C TYR A 199 22.17 -13.32 7.90
N ARG A 200 22.72 -14.08 6.94
CA ARG A 200 24.14 -14.06 6.58
C ARG A 200 24.25 -13.87 5.07
N VAL A 201 24.59 -12.65 4.63
CA VAL A 201 24.56 -12.28 3.21
C VAL A 201 25.86 -11.58 2.83
N ARG A 202 26.65 -12.25 1.98
CA ARG A 202 27.95 -11.74 1.55
C ARG A 202 27.83 -10.53 0.63
N GLY A 203 26.99 -10.60 -0.40
CA GLY A 203 27.05 -9.67 -1.53
C GLY A 203 28.33 -9.86 -2.38
N PRO A 204 28.66 -8.90 -3.26
CA PRO A 204 27.87 -7.71 -3.58
C PRO A 204 26.58 -8.09 -4.32
N LEU A 205 25.62 -7.16 -4.41
CA LEU A 205 24.50 -7.31 -5.33
C LEU A 205 25.02 -7.30 -6.77
N ASN A 206 24.38 -8.05 -7.66
CA ASN A 206 24.82 -8.19 -9.06
C ASN A 206 24.03 -7.30 -10.04
N ILE A 207 23.55 -6.15 -9.57
CA ILE A 207 22.88 -5.12 -10.37
C ILE A 207 23.39 -3.74 -9.91
N PRO A 208 23.58 -2.77 -10.82
CA PRO A 208 24.04 -1.44 -10.44
C PRO A 208 23.06 -0.73 -9.50
N ARG A 209 23.56 0.30 -8.81
CA ARG A 209 22.73 1.24 -8.04
C ARG A 209 21.59 1.78 -8.91
N THR A 210 20.41 1.95 -8.31
CA THR A 210 19.21 2.28 -9.06
C THR A 210 19.10 3.80 -9.32
N PRO A 211 18.30 4.24 -10.31
CA PRO A 211 18.24 5.66 -10.70
C PRO A 211 17.84 6.58 -9.54
N GLN A 212 16.92 6.13 -8.68
CA GLN A 212 16.48 6.87 -7.50
C GLN A 212 17.23 6.49 -6.20
N GLY A 213 18.45 5.95 -6.33
CA GLY A 213 19.30 5.52 -5.22
C GLY A 213 18.93 4.11 -4.76
N TYR A 214 17.73 3.98 -4.21
CA TYR A 214 17.04 2.71 -4.02
C TYR A 214 15.51 2.90 -4.10
N PRO A 215 14.74 1.82 -4.41
CA PRO A 215 13.27 1.85 -4.49
C PRO A 215 12.63 2.48 -3.25
N VAL A 216 11.56 3.26 -3.42
CA VAL A 216 10.89 3.92 -2.29
C VAL A 216 10.39 2.88 -1.29
N LEU A 217 10.57 3.14 0.01
CA LEU A 217 10.15 2.24 1.08
C LEU A 217 8.79 2.66 1.64
N ILE A 218 7.81 1.78 1.51
CA ILE A 218 6.44 1.95 2.01
C ILE A 218 6.20 0.96 3.13
N GLN A 219 5.45 1.36 4.16
CA GLN A 219 5.00 0.47 5.22
C GLN A 219 3.54 0.73 5.59
N ALA A 220 2.88 -0.29 6.16
CA ALA A 220 1.49 -0.22 6.59
C ALA A 220 1.25 -0.61 8.06
N GLY A 221 2.31 -0.64 8.87
CA GLY A 221 2.22 -1.02 10.28
C GLY A 221 1.64 0.09 11.16
N SER A 222 0.59 -0.22 11.93
CA SER A 222 -0.01 0.71 12.91
C SER A 222 0.22 0.31 14.38
N SER A 223 0.85 -0.83 14.65
CA SER A 223 1.26 -1.25 15.99
C SER A 223 2.44 -0.40 16.51
N GLU A 224 2.74 -0.44 17.81
CA GLU A 224 3.92 0.26 18.35
C GLU A 224 5.24 -0.14 17.66
N PRO A 225 5.56 -1.45 17.48
CA PRO A 225 6.71 -1.86 16.69
C PRO A 225 6.63 -1.41 15.23
N GLY A 226 5.43 -1.46 14.63
CA GLY A 226 5.20 -1.01 13.26
C GLY A 226 5.48 0.48 13.08
N LYS A 227 5.03 1.33 14.01
CA LYS A 227 5.29 2.77 14.00
C LYS A 227 6.76 3.09 14.25
N ALA A 228 7.43 2.34 15.13
CA ALA A 228 8.87 2.49 15.36
C ALA A 228 9.68 2.15 14.10
N LEU A 229 9.37 1.00 13.46
CA LEU A 229 9.99 0.60 12.20
C LEU A 229 9.74 1.63 11.09
N ALA A 230 8.50 2.10 10.96
CA ALA A 230 8.15 3.10 9.97
C ALA A 230 8.89 4.42 10.18
N ALA A 231 8.98 4.90 11.42
CA ALA A 231 9.75 6.09 11.76
C ALA A 231 11.24 5.93 11.42
N ARG A 232 11.80 4.74 11.59
CA ARG A 232 13.21 4.44 11.24
C ARG A 232 13.44 4.39 9.73
N THR A 233 12.58 3.70 8.96
CA THR A 233 12.92 3.30 7.58
C THR A 233 11.92 3.70 6.51
N ALA A 234 10.64 3.94 6.84
CA ALA A 234 9.62 4.19 5.83
C ALA A 234 9.72 5.61 5.28
N GLU A 235 9.41 5.75 4.00
CA GLU A 235 9.36 7.02 3.26
C GLU A 235 7.91 7.38 2.91
N VAL A 236 7.06 6.37 2.83
CA VAL A 236 5.61 6.50 2.85
C VAL A 236 5.02 5.53 3.88
N VAL A 237 4.07 6.01 4.69
CA VAL A 237 3.24 5.18 5.55
C VAL A 237 1.82 5.17 5.00
N PHE A 238 1.37 3.97 4.62
CA PHE A 238 -0.03 3.70 4.33
C PHE A 238 -0.75 3.37 5.63
N THR A 239 -1.86 4.04 5.92
CA THR A 239 -2.62 3.78 7.16
C THR A 239 -4.12 3.74 6.92
N ALA A 240 -4.83 3.09 7.82
CA ALA A 240 -6.28 3.18 7.91
C ALA A 240 -6.65 4.13 9.04
N GLN A 241 -7.35 5.19 8.70
CA GLN A 241 -7.86 6.17 9.65
C GLN A 241 -9.30 6.45 9.26
N GLN A 242 -10.25 6.31 10.18
CA GLN A 242 -11.68 6.48 9.90
C GLN A 242 -12.20 7.88 10.21
N THR A 243 -11.51 8.60 11.08
CA THR A 243 -11.90 9.94 11.55
C THR A 243 -10.70 10.87 11.48
N LEU A 244 -10.98 12.17 11.31
CA LEU A 244 -9.96 13.21 11.26
C LEU A 244 -9.09 13.23 12.53
N GLY A 245 -9.71 13.13 13.70
CA GLY A 245 -8.98 13.13 14.98
C GLY A 245 -8.01 11.94 15.13
N ASN A 246 -8.42 10.74 14.71
CA ASN A 246 -7.52 9.58 14.74
C ASN A 246 -6.37 9.74 13.74
N ALA A 247 -6.64 10.30 12.57
CA ALA A 247 -5.62 10.60 11.57
C ALA A 247 -4.61 11.64 12.08
N GLN A 248 -5.07 12.72 12.72
CA GLN A 248 -4.20 13.72 13.35
C GLN A 248 -3.34 13.13 14.47
N ALA A 249 -3.93 12.31 15.34
CA ALA A 249 -3.19 11.66 16.42
C ALA A 249 -2.09 10.73 15.87
N PHE A 250 -2.41 9.93 14.86
CA PHE A 250 -1.44 9.07 14.19
C PHE A 250 -0.35 9.89 13.46
N TYR A 251 -0.75 10.95 12.76
CA TYR A 251 0.16 11.85 12.06
C TYR A 251 1.17 12.46 13.01
N ALA A 252 0.71 13.07 14.10
CA ALA A 252 1.55 13.70 15.11
C ALA A 252 2.49 12.70 15.80
N ASP A 253 1.99 11.52 16.17
CA ASP A 253 2.78 10.46 16.81
C ASP A 253 3.92 9.97 15.90
N VAL A 254 3.58 9.51 14.68
CA VAL A 254 4.59 9.00 13.76
C VAL A 254 5.58 10.09 13.37
N LYS A 255 5.13 11.31 13.07
CA LYS A 255 6.01 12.43 12.73
C LYS A 255 6.94 12.82 13.88
N GLY A 256 6.44 12.78 15.12
CA GLY A 256 7.22 13.07 16.33
C GLY A 256 8.36 12.07 16.58
N ARG A 257 8.24 10.83 16.10
CA ARG A 257 9.27 9.79 16.26
C ARG A 257 10.49 9.98 15.36
N LEU A 258 10.38 10.71 14.24
CA LEU A 258 11.46 10.80 13.23
C LEU A 258 12.76 11.39 13.80
N ALA A 259 12.66 12.38 14.68
CA ALA A 259 13.82 13.06 15.26
C ALA A 259 14.71 12.09 16.06
N GLY A 260 14.12 11.06 16.70
CA GLY A 260 14.85 10.00 17.40
C GLY A 260 15.75 9.15 16.48
N TYR A 261 15.48 9.18 15.17
CA TYR A 261 16.26 8.50 14.14
C TYR A 261 17.07 9.48 13.27
N GLY A 262 17.21 10.75 13.68
CA GLY A 262 17.93 11.76 12.91
C GLY A 262 17.24 12.15 11.60
N ARG A 263 15.94 11.87 11.46
CA ARG A 263 15.15 12.18 10.26
C ARG A 263 14.28 13.41 10.46
N ARG A 264 13.98 14.10 9.35
CA ARG A 264 13.10 15.28 9.34
C ARG A 264 11.66 14.90 8.96
N PRO A 265 10.64 15.63 9.46
CA PRO A 265 9.24 15.34 9.15
C PRO A 265 8.89 15.27 7.65
N ASP A 266 9.59 16.03 6.80
CA ASP A 266 9.39 16.06 5.33
C ASP A 266 9.89 14.79 4.62
N GLN A 267 10.73 13.98 5.27
CA GLN A 267 11.29 12.74 4.72
C GLN A 267 10.36 11.52 4.85
N LEU A 268 9.17 11.69 5.42
CA LEU A 268 8.14 10.65 5.50
C LEU A 268 6.79 11.23 5.09
N LYS A 269 6.08 10.56 4.18
CA LYS A 269 4.69 10.89 3.82
C LYS A 269 3.72 9.98 4.56
N ILE A 270 2.70 10.54 5.19
CA ILE A 270 1.60 9.77 5.79
C ILE A 270 0.38 9.85 4.87
N MET A 271 0.02 8.71 4.29
CA MET A 271 -1.01 8.60 3.26
C MET A 271 -2.13 7.64 3.70
N PRO A 272 -3.14 8.12 4.46
CA PRO A 272 -4.31 7.31 4.77
C PRO A 272 -5.07 6.89 3.52
N GLY A 273 -5.67 5.70 3.57
CA GLY A 273 -6.56 5.24 2.50
C GLY A 273 -7.95 5.90 2.59
N ILE A 274 -8.47 6.33 1.44
CA ILE A 274 -9.85 6.83 1.29
C ILE A 274 -10.54 6.06 0.18
N SER A 275 -11.79 5.64 0.43
CA SER A 275 -12.65 4.96 -0.53
C SER A 275 -13.78 5.90 -0.98
N PRO A 276 -13.62 6.62 -2.10
CA PRO A 276 -14.62 7.57 -2.56
C PRO A 276 -15.69 6.87 -3.41
N VAL A 277 -16.95 7.01 -3.03
CA VAL A 277 -18.10 6.68 -3.88
C VAL A 277 -18.59 7.97 -4.50
N ILE A 278 -18.41 8.12 -5.82
CA ILE A 278 -18.60 9.39 -6.52
C ILE A 278 -19.85 9.32 -7.40
N GLY A 279 -20.74 10.30 -7.23
CA GLY A 279 -21.89 10.57 -8.10
C GLY A 279 -21.89 12.03 -8.55
N ARG A 280 -22.60 12.36 -9.64
CA ARG A 280 -22.76 13.75 -10.08
C ARG A 280 -23.61 14.55 -9.09
N THR A 281 -24.49 13.86 -8.38
CA THR A 281 -25.28 14.37 -7.26
C THR A 281 -25.03 13.50 -6.02
N GLN A 282 -25.41 14.03 -4.86
CA GLN A 282 -25.36 13.26 -3.61
C GLN A 282 -26.21 11.98 -3.71
N ALA A 283 -27.42 12.08 -4.27
CA ALA A 283 -28.31 10.93 -4.45
C ALA A 283 -27.70 9.86 -5.36
N GLU A 284 -27.04 10.24 -6.48
CA GLU A 284 -26.38 9.27 -7.34
C GLU A 284 -25.24 8.53 -6.61
N ALA A 285 -24.49 9.23 -5.75
CA ALA A 285 -23.42 8.63 -4.97
C ALA A 285 -23.97 7.63 -3.93
N GLU A 286 -25.07 7.98 -3.27
CA GLU A 286 -25.76 7.13 -2.31
C GLU A 286 -26.37 5.90 -2.97
N ASP A 287 -26.99 6.06 -4.15
CA ASP A 287 -27.51 4.94 -4.94
C ASP A 287 -26.38 3.98 -5.37
N LYS A 288 -25.24 4.51 -5.83
CA LYS A 288 -24.06 3.69 -6.17
C LYS A 288 -23.54 2.93 -4.95
N TYR A 289 -23.49 3.58 -3.79
CA TYR A 289 -23.06 2.93 -2.55
C TYR A 289 -24.04 1.81 -2.15
N GLN A 290 -25.34 2.10 -2.14
CA GLN A 290 -26.35 1.12 -1.76
C GLN A 290 -26.37 -0.09 -2.70
N GLN A 291 -26.21 0.12 -4.02
CA GLN A 291 -26.06 -0.98 -4.96
C GLN A 291 -24.90 -1.92 -4.62
N LEU A 292 -23.76 -1.39 -4.18
CA LEU A 292 -22.64 -2.22 -3.73
C LEU A 292 -22.97 -2.96 -2.43
N GLN A 293 -23.64 -2.30 -1.49
CA GLN A 293 -24.06 -2.92 -0.23
C GLN A 293 -25.02 -4.09 -0.47
N ASP A 294 -25.97 -3.94 -1.38
CA ASP A 294 -26.96 -4.97 -1.73
C ASP A 294 -26.32 -6.19 -2.41
N LEU A 295 -25.13 -6.03 -2.98
CA LEU A 295 -24.35 -7.11 -3.60
C LEU A 295 -23.47 -7.87 -2.59
N VAL A 296 -23.43 -7.49 -1.32
CA VAL A 296 -22.64 -8.21 -0.31
C VAL A 296 -23.31 -9.54 0.03
N GLU A 297 -22.61 -10.63 -0.25
CA GLU A 297 -23.06 -11.97 0.16
C GLU A 297 -22.79 -12.18 1.66
N PRO A 298 -23.82 -12.43 2.51
CA PRO A 298 -23.66 -12.38 3.97
C PRO A 298 -22.57 -13.29 4.53
N ARG A 299 -22.36 -14.49 3.97
CA ARG A 299 -21.26 -15.38 4.41
C ARG A 299 -19.88 -14.76 4.18
N VAL A 300 -19.71 -13.97 3.13
CA VAL A 300 -18.44 -13.29 2.82
C VAL A 300 -18.26 -12.10 3.76
N GLY A 301 -19.34 -11.36 4.04
CA GLY A 301 -19.35 -10.30 5.05
C GLY A 301 -18.98 -10.82 6.44
N LEU A 302 -19.57 -11.95 6.85
CA LEU A 302 -19.22 -12.64 8.09
C LEU A 302 -17.78 -13.13 8.10
N GLY A 303 -17.32 -13.76 7.02
CA GLY A 303 -15.93 -14.22 6.90
C GLY A 303 -14.91 -13.08 7.01
N LEU A 304 -15.23 -11.91 6.46
CA LEU A 304 -14.42 -10.70 6.61
C LEU A 304 -14.30 -10.28 8.08
N LEU A 305 -15.43 -10.23 8.81
CA LEU A 305 -15.42 -9.92 10.24
C LEU A 305 -14.67 -10.96 11.05
N ALA A 306 -14.92 -12.25 10.78
CA ALA A 306 -14.26 -13.35 11.49
C ALA A 306 -12.73 -13.28 11.33
N GLY A 307 -12.24 -13.09 10.11
CA GLY A 307 -10.81 -12.90 9.85
C GLY A 307 -10.23 -11.69 10.58
N MET A 308 -10.96 -10.59 10.64
CA MET A 308 -10.56 -9.37 11.37
C MET A 308 -10.67 -9.50 12.89
N ALA A 309 -11.50 -10.43 13.37
CA ALA A 309 -11.68 -10.80 14.77
C ALA A 309 -10.68 -11.88 15.24
N GLY A 310 -9.62 -12.15 14.47
CA GLY A 310 -8.62 -13.16 14.82
C GLY A 310 -9.07 -14.59 14.55
N GLY A 311 -10.01 -14.80 13.62
CA GLY A 311 -10.59 -16.10 13.32
C GLY A 311 -11.75 -16.50 14.22
N PHE A 312 -12.27 -15.58 15.05
CA PHE A 312 -13.44 -15.85 15.88
C PHE A 312 -14.67 -16.14 15.02
N ASP A 313 -15.32 -17.28 15.26
CA ASP A 313 -16.49 -17.71 14.50
C ASP A 313 -17.74 -16.94 14.94
N LEU A 314 -18.30 -16.15 14.01
CA LEU A 314 -19.53 -15.39 14.20
C LEU A 314 -20.77 -16.09 13.63
N SER A 315 -20.65 -17.28 13.05
CA SER A 315 -21.73 -17.96 12.33
C SER A 315 -22.94 -18.33 13.20
N GLY A 316 -22.73 -18.53 14.50
CA GLY A 316 -23.78 -18.85 15.47
C GLY A 316 -24.51 -17.65 16.07
N TYR A 317 -24.12 -16.42 15.73
CA TYR A 317 -24.70 -15.19 16.29
C TYR A 317 -25.81 -14.63 15.39
N ASP A 318 -26.78 -13.96 16.02
CA ASP A 318 -27.80 -13.21 15.29
C ASP A 318 -27.16 -12.03 14.55
N LEU A 319 -27.25 -12.04 13.22
CA LEU A 319 -26.69 -11.01 12.35
C LEU A 319 -27.25 -9.62 12.63
N ASP A 320 -28.50 -9.55 13.08
CA ASP A 320 -29.18 -8.30 13.37
C ASP A 320 -29.07 -7.92 14.86
N GLY A 321 -28.35 -8.74 15.64
CA GLY A 321 -27.91 -8.46 17.01
C GLY A 321 -26.54 -7.79 17.11
N PRO A 322 -26.12 -7.40 18.33
CA PRO A 322 -24.84 -6.71 18.56
C PRO A 322 -23.63 -7.65 18.38
N LEU A 323 -22.46 -7.06 18.12
CA LEU A 323 -21.19 -7.79 18.11
C LEU A 323 -20.89 -8.37 19.52
N PRO A 324 -20.58 -9.67 19.65
CA PRO A 324 -20.21 -10.25 20.94
C PRO A 324 -18.85 -9.74 21.45
N GLU A 325 -18.54 -10.02 22.71
CA GLU A 325 -17.18 -9.81 23.21
C GLU A 325 -16.21 -10.77 22.50
N LEU A 326 -15.17 -10.19 21.88
CA LEU A 326 -14.16 -10.93 21.13
C LEU A 326 -12.90 -11.13 21.99
N PRO A 327 -12.26 -12.32 21.94
CA PRO A 327 -10.96 -12.53 22.59
C PRO A 327 -9.87 -11.69 21.90
N LEU A 328 -8.80 -11.35 22.65
CA LEU A 328 -7.63 -10.69 22.08
C LEU A 328 -6.96 -11.60 21.04
N SER A 329 -6.83 -11.10 19.81
CA SER A 329 -6.15 -11.83 18.74
C SER A 329 -4.62 -11.65 18.79
N ASN A 330 -3.85 -12.68 18.42
CA ASN A 330 -2.41 -12.54 18.13
C ASN A 330 -2.14 -11.99 16.71
N SER A 331 -3.14 -12.01 15.83
CA SER A 331 -3.10 -11.47 14.47
C SER A 331 -3.93 -10.17 14.39
N MET A 332 -3.39 -9.15 13.70
CA MET A 332 -4.13 -7.91 13.38
C MET A 332 -4.76 -7.15 14.57
N GLN A 333 -4.14 -7.14 15.77
CA GLN A 333 -4.66 -6.49 16.99
C GLN A 333 -5.19 -5.06 16.80
N SER A 334 -4.40 -4.20 16.16
CA SER A 334 -4.81 -2.80 15.89
C SER A 334 -6.08 -2.71 15.04
N ARG A 335 -6.28 -3.70 14.15
CA ARG A 335 -7.43 -3.76 13.25
C ARG A 335 -8.67 -4.28 13.97
N GLN A 336 -8.53 -5.29 14.84
CA GLN A 336 -9.62 -5.79 15.68
C GLN A 336 -10.18 -4.69 16.60
N ALA A 337 -9.30 -3.95 17.28
CA ALA A 337 -9.69 -2.85 18.18
C ALA A 337 -10.50 -1.76 17.46
N LEU A 338 -10.09 -1.39 16.25
CA LEU A 338 -10.77 -0.37 15.43
C LEU A 338 -12.22 -0.77 15.09
N PHE A 339 -12.49 -2.06 14.84
CA PHE A 339 -13.84 -2.52 14.52
C PHE A 339 -14.73 -2.71 15.73
N ILE A 340 -14.16 -3.17 16.86
CA ILE A 340 -14.88 -3.23 18.13
C ILE A 340 -15.30 -1.82 18.56
N ASP A 341 -14.41 -0.83 18.44
CA ASP A 341 -14.73 0.58 18.71
C ASP A 341 -15.85 1.07 17.80
N LEU A 342 -15.73 0.84 16.48
CA LEU A 342 -16.75 1.24 15.50
C LEU A 342 -18.13 0.63 15.82
N ALA A 343 -18.18 -0.67 16.08
CA ALA A 343 -19.42 -1.38 16.39
C ALA A 343 -20.10 -0.80 17.64
N ARG A 344 -19.32 -0.51 18.68
CA ARG A 344 -19.82 0.05 19.95
C ARG A 344 -20.23 1.51 19.82
N ARG A 345 -19.39 2.34 19.22
CA ARG A 345 -19.61 3.79 19.07
C ARG A 345 -20.88 4.11 18.29
N GLU A 346 -21.21 3.27 17.31
CA GLU A 346 -22.36 3.48 16.43
C GLU A 346 -23.52 2.50 16.69
N ASN A 347 -23.40 1.64 17.71
CA ASN A 347 -24.41 0.62 18.06
C ASN A 347 -24.85 -0.23 16.86
N LEU A 348 -23.87 -0.74 16.10
CA LEU A 348 -24.10 -1.48 14.86
C LEU A 348 -24.41 -2.95 15.16
N SER A 349 -25.34 -3.53 14.41
CA SER A 349 -25.47 -4.99 14.33
C SER A 349 -24.27 -5.61 13.62
N ILE A 350 -24.08 -6.93 13.76
CA ILE A 350 -23.05 -7.67 12.99
C ILE A 350 -23.21 -7.42 11.49
N ARG A 351 -24.46 -7.39 10.99
CA ARG A 351 -24.78 -7.10 9.60
C ARG A 351 -24.32 -5.71 9.18
N GLN A 352 -24.72 -4.70 9.94
CA GLN A 352 -24.36 -3.31 9.65
C GLN A 352 -22.85 -3.10 9.74
N LEU A 353 -22.20 -3.76 10.70
CA LEU A 353 -20.75 -3.71 10.86
C LEU A 353 -20.01 -4.30 9.65
N TYR A 354 -20.36 -5.52 9.20
CA TYR A 354 -19.70 -6.08 8.03
C TYR A 354 -19.98 -5.26 6.78
N LEU A 355 -21.19 -4.71 6.63
CA LEU A 355 -21.55 -3.86 5.49
C LEU A 355 -20.70 -2.60 5.47
N LYS A 356 -20.50 -1.96 6.62
CA LYS A 356 -19.68 -0.76 6.75
C LYS A 356 -18.19 -1.03 6.48
N ILE A 357 -17.70 -2.21 6.86
CA ILE A 357 -16.31 -2.62 6.64
C ILE A 357 -16.08 -3.16 5.22
N ALA A 358 -17.09 -3.77 4.61
CA ALA A 358 -17.02 -4.30 3.24
C ALA A 358 -16.69 -3.20 2.21
N GLY A 359 -17.07 -1.95 2.50
CA GLY A 359 -16.83 -0.78 1.66
C GLY A 359 -15.35 -0.48 1.42
N ALA A 360 -14.55 -0.47 2.48
CA ALA A 360 -13.17 0.02 2.41
C ALA A 360 -12.22 -0.75 3.34
N ARG A 361 -12.59 -1.96 3.75
CA ARG A 361 -11.94 -2.68 4.87
C ARG A 361 -11.97 -1.74 6.09
N GLY A 362 -10.93 -1.26 6.72
CA GLY A 362 -11.06 -0.28 7.83
C GLY A 362 -10.90 1.19 7.42
N HIS A 363 -10.89 1.52 6.13
CA HIS A 363 -10.52 2.85 5.64
C HIS A 363 -11.71 3.83 5.65
N HIS A 364 -11.43 5.12 5.48
CA HIS A 364 -12.45 6.14 5.47
C HIS A 364 -13.23 6.11 4.14
N THR A 365 -14.53 5.86 4.22
CA THR A 365 -15.44 5.89 3.07
C THR A 365 -16.11 7.27 3.00
N VAL A 366 -16.07 7.90 1.83
CA VAL A 366 -16.72 9.18 1.58
C VAL A 366 -17.67 9.01 0.41
N ILE A 367 -18.94 9.35 0.61
CA ILE A 367 -20.00 9.18 -0.39
C ILE A 367 -20.51 10.56 -0.78
N GLY A 368 -20.35 10.94 -2.04
CA GLY A 368 -20.90 12.22 -2.50
C GLY A 368 -20.39 12.68 -3.86
N THR A 369 -20.45 13.99 -4.06
CA THR A 369 -20.01 14.64 -5.30
C THR A 369 -18.48 14.77 -5.36
N PRO A 370 -17.89 15.02 -6.55
CA PRO A 370 -16.45 15.31 -6.63
C PRO A 370 -16.00 16.46 -5.72
N LYS A 371 -16.86 17.46 -5.52
CA LYS A 371 -16.61 18.56 -4.57
C LYS A 371 -16.56 18.05 -3.13
N THR A 372 -17.49 17.19 -2.71
CA THR A 372 -17.50 16.60 -1.37
C THR A 372 -16.20 15.82 -1.10
N ILE A 373 -15.73 15.05 -2.08
CA ILE A 373 -14.46 14.32 -1.95
C ILE A 373 -13.30 15.32 -1.84
N ALA A 374 -13.20 16.30 -2.74
CA ALA A 374 -12.13 17.29 -2.73
C ALA A 374 -12.08 18.10 -1.42
N ASP A 375 -13.24 18.51 -0.90
CA ASP A 375 -13.36 19.23 0.39
C ASP A 375 -12.85 18.36 1.56
N THR A 376 -13.15 17.06 1.55
CA THR A 376 -12.70 16.13 2.58
C THR A 376 -11.18 15.94 2.54
N LEU A 377 -10.61 15.75 1.34
CA LEU A 377 -9.16 15.61 1.14
C LEU A 377 -8.41 16.89 1.54
N GLU A 378 -8.94 18.05 1.16
CA GLU A 378 -8.41 19.35 1.56
C GLU A 378 -8.41 19.52 3.07
N GLN A 379 -9.54 19.23 3.74
CA GLN A 379 -9.65 19.35 5.18
C GLN A 379 -8.56 18.51 5.89
N TRP A 380 -8.47 17.22 5.55
CA TRP A 380 -7.50 16.31 6.17
C TRP A 380 -6.05 16.72 5.89
N PHE A 381 -5.77 17.26 4.71
CA PHE A 381 -4.44 17.73 4.35
C PHE A 381 -4.06 19.02 5.10
N VAL A 382 -4.94 20.03 5.09
CA VAL A 382 -4.70 21.34 5.73
C VAL A 382 -4.65 21.21 7.25
N GLU A 383 -5.48 20.36 7.83
CA GLU A 383 -5.51 20.12 9.28
C GLU A 383 -4.47 19.09 9.77
N GLN A 384 -3.44 18.79 8.96
CA GLN A 384 -2.31 17.92 9.33
C GLN A 384 -2.72 16.51 9.76
N ALA A 385 -3.71 15.92 9.10
CA ALA A 385 -4.07 14.52 9.23
C ALA A 385 -3.40 13.62 8.18
N ALA A 386 -2.87 14.22 7.10
CA ALA A 386 -2.30 13.51 5.97
C ALA A 386 -1.34 14.40 5.17
N ASP A 387 -0.32 13.78 4.54
CA ASP A 387 0.48 14.42 3.49
C ASP A 387 -0.05 14.10 2.08
N GLY A 388 -1.06 13.23 2.00
CA GLY A 388 -1.57 12.65 0.77
C GLY A 388 -2.53 11.50 1.05
N PHE A 389 -3.02 10.82 0.01
CA PHE A 389 -4.03 9.77 0.18
C PHE A 389 -3.78 8.61 -0.77
N ASN A 390 -4.07 7.40 -0.29
CA ASN A 390 -4.24 6.24 -1.15
C ASN A 390 -5.71 6.11 -1.52
N ILE A 391 -6.04 6.47 -2.76
CA ILE A 391 -7.39 6.41 -3.30
C ILE A 391 -7.72 4.95 -3.60
N MET A 392 -8.82 4.48 -3.04
CA MET A 392 -9.30 3.10 -3.08
C MET A 392 -10.68 3.06 -3.75
N PRO A 393 -10.76 3.06 -5.10
CA PRO A 393 -12.05 3.01 -5.77
C PRO A 393 -12.88 1.78 -5.33
N PRO A 394 -14.14 1.97 -4.90
CA PRO A 394 -15.00 0.87 -4.48
C PRO A 394 -15.18 -0.18 -5.57
N PHE A 395 -15.29 0.26 -6.83
CA PHE A 395 -15.34 -0.59 -8.01
C PHE A 395 -14.52 0.04 -9.16
N LEU A 396 -14.04 -0.81 -10.07
CA LEU A 396 -13.14 -0.46 -11.16
C LEU A 396 -13.67 -0.98 -12.50
N PRO A 397 -13.44 -0.26 -13.61
CA PRO A 397 -12.54 0.89 -13.74
C PRO A 397 -13.17 2.25 -13.41
N GLU A 398 -14.48 2.40 -13.56
CA GLU A 398 -15.16 3.71 -13.49
C GLU A 398 -14.86 4.51 -12.22
N GLY A 399 -14.80 3.88 -11.04
CA GLY A 399 -14.55 4.62 -9.79
C GLY A 399 -13.21 5.35 -9.78
N LEU A 400 -12.21 4.87 -10.52
CA LEU A 400 -10.94 5.58 -10.70
C LEU A 400 -11.10 6.73 -11.69
N ASP A 401 -11.78 6.50 -12.82
CA ASP A 401 -12.02 7.53 -13.83
C ASP A 401 -12.86 8.68 -13.27
N ASP A 402 -13.91 8.40 -12.50
CA ASP A 402 -14.72 9.41 -11.79
C ASP A 402 -13.85 10.30 -10.88
N PHE A 403 -12.85 9.72 -10.22
CA PHE A 403 -11.92 10.49 -9.38
C PHE A 403 -10.97 11.34 -10.23
N VAL A 404 -10.38 10.76 -11.27
CA VAL A 404 -9.44 11.44 -12.17
C VAL A 404 -10.11 12.60 -12.91
N GLU A 405 -11.36 12.44 -13.34
CA GLU A 405 -12.09 13.43 -14.13
C GLU A 405 -12.83 14.44 -13.26
N GLY A 406 -13.32 14.02 -12.08
CA GLY A 406 -14.12 14.87 -11.20
C GLY A 406 -13.32 15.56 -10.09
N VAL A 407 -12.42 14.85 -9.42
CA VAL A 407 -11.78 15.31 -8.17
C VAL A 407 -10.43 15.96 -8.44
N VAL A 408 -9.59 15.34 -9.27
CA VAL A 408 -8.24 15.86 -9.58
C VAL A 408 -8.28 17.31 -10.09
N PRO A 409 -9.15 17.71 -11.04
CA PRO A 409 -9.20 19.09 -11.51
C PRO A 409 -9.58 20.10 -10.42
N LEU A 410 -10.44 19.71 -9.47
CA LEU A 410 -10.80 20.56 -8.33
C LEU A 410 -9.61 20.77 -7.39
N LEU A 411 -8.85 19.71 -7.10
CA LEU A 411 -7.63 19.82 -6.28
C LEU A 411 -6.55 20.67 -6.97
N GLN A 412 -6.41 20.53 -8.29
CA GLN A 412 -5.49 21.35 -9.10
C GLN A 412 -5.91 22.84 -9.13
N GLN A 413 -7.21 23.13 -9.29
CA GLN A 413 -7.75 24.49 -9.25
C GLN A 413 -7.50 25.16 -7.89
N ARG A 414 -7.54 24.40 -6.80
CA ARG A 414 -7.23 24.85 -5.44
C ARG A 414 -5.74 24.97 -5.14
N GLY A 415 -4.86 24.60 -6.09
CA GLY A 415 -3.41 24.60 -5.90
C GLY A 415 -2.91 23.49 -4.97
N LEU A 416 -3.76 22.55 -4.57
CA LEU A 416 -3.44 21.47 -3.64
C LEU A 416 -2.82 20.24 -4.31
N PHE A 417 -2.90 20.16 -5.64
CA PHE A 417 -2.34 19.05 -6.39
C PHE A 417 -1.64 19.52 -7.67
N ARG A 418 -0.67 18.74 -8.13
CA ARG A 418 0.17 19.08 -9.27
C ARG A 418 -0.64 19.10 -10.57
N GLN A 419 -0.31 20.02 -11.47
CA GLN A 419 -0.84 20.02 -12.84
C GLN A 419 -0.04 19.10 -13.76
N GLU A 420 1.28 19.02 -13.54
CA GLU A 420 2.21 18.20 -14.29
C GLU A 420 3.23 17.52 -13.36
N TYR A 421 3.83 16.42 -13.81
CA TYR A 421 4.93 15.80 -13.09
C TYR A 421 6.16 16.71 -13.10
N SER A 422 6.77 16.91 -11.93
CA SER A 422 7.98 17.72 -11.77
C SER A 422 9.28 16.94 -11.97
N GLY A 423 9.21 15.62 -12.09
CA GLY A 423 10.35 14.72 -12.22
C GLY A 423 10.05 13.47 -13.03
N THR A 424 10.95 12.50 -12.96
CA THR A 424 10.86 11.19 -13.63
C THR A 424 10.75 10.03 -12.65
N THR A 425 11.29 10.20 -11.44
CA THR A 425 11.35 9.14 -10.42
C THR A 425 10.21 9.24 -9.42
N LEU A 426 9.90 8.12 -8.75
CA LEU A 426 8.89 8.11 -7.70
C LEU A 426 9.27 9.03 -6.53
N ARG A 427 10.56 9.07 -6.15
CA ARG A 427 11.05 10.01 -5.13
C ARG A 427 10.79 11.47 -5.48
N GLU A 428 11.07 11.89 -6.72
CA GLU A 428 10.81 13.27 -7.15
C GLU A 428 9.32 13.61 -7.08
N HIS A 429 8.45 12.66 -7.42
CA HIS A 429 7.01 12.88 -7.33
C HIS A 429 6.58 13.11 -5.89
N LEU A 430 7.10 12.31 -4.96
CA LEU A 430 6.82 12.41 -3.53
C LEU A 430 7.58 13.55 -2.84
N GLY A 431 8.46 14.28 -3.56
CA GLY A 431 9.31 15.31 -2.97
C GLY A 431 10.31 14.76 -1.94
N LEU A 432 10.79 13.53 -2.15
CA LEU A 432 11.77 12.85 -1.30
C LEU A 432 13.19 13.04 -1.83
N GLU A 433 14.15 13.09 -0.92
CA GLU A 433 15.57 13.13 -1.28
C GLU A 433 16.03 11.77 -1.83
N ARG A 434 16.94 11.83 -2.81
CA ARG A 434 17.64 10.63 -3.31
C ARG A 434 18.67 10.19 -2.24
N PRO A 435 18.61 8.95 -1.73
CA PRO A 435 19.54 8.48 -0.72
C PRO A 435 20.98 8.44 -1.24
N GLY A 436 21.92 8.94 -0.44
CA GLY A 436 23.36 8.79 -0.69
C GLY A 436 23.81 7.33 -0.60
N ASN A 437 24.92 6.99 -1.24
CA ASN A 437 25.53 5.66 -1.07
C ASN A 437 26.30 5.63 0.26
N ARG A 438 26.14 4.59 1.07
CA ARG A 438 26.84 4.50 2.39
C ARG A 438 28.36 4.49 2.32
N TYR A 439 28.96 4.23 1.15
CA TYR A 439 30.40 4.16 0.93
C TYR A 439 30.98 5.45 0.32
N THR A 440 30.14 6.32 -0.26
CA THR A 440 30.58 7.62 -0.79
C THR A 440 30.82 8.60 0.36
N ARG A 441 31.98 9.24 0.37
CA ARG A 441 32.39 10.24 1.38
C ARG A 441 32.04 11.65 0.97
#